data_AF-A0A835QGC1-F1
#
_entry.id   AF-A0A835QGC1-F1
#
_cell.length_a   1.000
_cell.length_b   1.000
_cell.length_c   1.000
_cell.angle_alpha   90.00
_cell.angle_beta   90.00
_cell.angle_gamma   90.00
#
_symmetry.space_group_name_H-M   'P 1'
#
loop_
_entity.id
_entity.type
_entity.pdbx_description
1 polymer ?
#
loop_
_entity_poly.entity_id
_entity_poly.type
_entity_poly.pdbx_seq_one_letter_code
_entity_poly.pdbx_strand_id
1 'polypeptide(L)'
;MLTEILCSYSGMLRKLFRKSLATSPTKSSKVKVIFHDLPGGAEAFEQMTKFCYNNGNIHITPNNTCLLYYVAEYMEISTEGVHPSVSLINQVLKSVQGITNWSWHEVLKALKQCQNHFPSLNSSGIPDKLLHSVVARIAASSVTSPCCSSPESSGLRFSSDAKSCMSSKNNNRQRTWWFPDVVILSTEMVSNIIKRMISEKAEHATISRFLFYCLKVQNFQS
;
A
#
# COMPACT_ATOMS: atom_id res chain seq x y z
N MET A 1 -2.27 29.05 -21.19
CA MET A 1 -3.01 27.79 -21.40
C MET A 1 -2.44 26.62 -20.59
N LEU A 2 -1.25 26.07 -20.88
CA LEU A 2 -0.73 24.88 -20.16
C LEU A 2 -0.50 25.14 -18.65
N THR A 3 0.09 26.29 -18.30
CA THR A 3 0.28 26.71 -16.91
C THR A 3 -1.04 27.03 -16.20
N GLU A 4 -2.06 27.50 -16.92
CA GLU A 4 -3.37 27.83 -16.35
C GLU A 4 -4.12 26.58 -15.89
N ILE A 5 -4.09 25.50 -16.68
CA ILE A 5 -4.72 24.24 -16.32
C ILE A 5 -4.04 23.65 -15.09
N LEU A 6 -2.71 23.54 -15.06
CA LEU A 6 -2.02 22.98 -13.90
C LEU A 6 -2.22 23.83 -12.64
N CYS A 7 -2.21 25.16 -12.77
CA CYS A 7 -2.55 26.08 -11.68
C CYS A 7 -4.01 26.03 -11.28
N SER A 8 -4.95 25.56 -12.11
CA SER A 8 -6.35 25.45 -11.67
C SER A 8 -6.54 24.29 -10.69
N TYR A 9 -5.71 23.24 -10.79
CA TYR A 9 -5.73 22.06 -9.91
C TYR A 9 -4.73 22.15 -8.74
N SER A 10 -3.48 22.55 -8.97
CA SER A 10 -2.41 22.50 -7.95
C SER A 10 -2.26 23.80 -7.16
N GLY A 11 -2.43 23.72 -5.84
CA GLY A 11 -2.16 24.82 -4.90
C GLY A 11 -0.68 25.21 -4.87
N MET A 12 0.21 24.20 -4.89
CA MET A 12 1.65 24.41 -4.90
C MET A 12 2.10 25.20 -6.14
N LEU A 13 1.64 24.80 -7.33
CA LEU A 13 1.96 25.51 -8.57
C LEU A 13 1.44 26.95 -8.54
N ARG A 14 0.18 27.18 -8.11
CA ARG A 14 -0.35 28.55 -7.96
C ARG A 14 0.55 29.43 -7.09
N LYS A 15 1.02 28.92 -5.96
CA LYS A 15 1.92 29.63 -5.04
C LYS A 15 3.25 29.96 -5.71
N LEU A 16 3.86 28.99 -6.40
CA LEU A 16 5.14 29.15 -7.08
C LEU A 16 5.07 30.19 -8.21
N PHE A 17 4.05 30.10 -9.07
CA PHE A 17 3.89 31.05 -10.18
C PHE A 17 3.54 32.47 -9.71
N ARG A 18 2.69 32.61 -8.68
CA ARG A 18 2.40 33.93 -8.09
C ARG A 18 3.65 34.58 -7.51
N LYS A 19 4.49 33.82 -6.80
CA LYS A 19 5.77 34.32 -6.27
C LYS A 19 6.72 34.76 -7.38
N SER A 20 6.84 33.97 -8.44
CA SER A 20 7.69 34.30 -9.60
C SER A 20 7.26 35.60 -10.29
N LEU A 21 5.96 35.83 -10.45
CA LEU A 21 5.41 37.04 -11.08
C LEU A 21 5.62 38.30 -10.21
N ALA A 22 5.59 38.16 -8.89
CA ALA A 22 5.83 39.26 -7.96
C ALA A 22 7.29 39.73 -7.96
N THR A 23 8.25 38.85 -8.25
CA THR A 23 9.69 39.16 -8.21
C THR A 23 10.24 39.70 -9.55
N SER A 24 9.54 39.48 -10.67
CA SER A 24 9.97 39.96 -11.99
C SER A 24 8.77 40.42 -12.83
N PRO A 25 8.36 41.71 -12.75
CA PRO A 25 7.19 42.25 -13.45
C PRO A 25 7.36 42.37 -14.97
N THR A 26 8.60 42.28 -15.47
CA THR A 26 8.94 42.59 -16.87
C THR A 26 8.97 41.35 -17.76
N LYS A 27 7.99 41.26 -18.67
CA LYS A 27 7.91 40.44 -19.90
C LYS A 27 8.15 38.92 -19.80
N SER A 28 7.06 38.16 -19.97
CA SER A 28 6.96 36.82 -20.62
C SER A 28 8.20 35.91 -20.60
N SER A 29 8.90 35.81 -19.47
CA SER A 29 10.05 34.91 -19.38
C SER A 29 9.53 33.50 -19.15
N LYS A 30 10.17 32.52 -19.79
CA LYS A 30 9.88 31.11 -19.56
C LYS A 30 10.17 30.81 -18.08
N VAL A 31 9.13 30.56 -17.29
CA VAL A 31 9.27 30.16 -15.89
C VAL A 31 9.71 28.70 -15.85
N LYS A 32 10.89 28.44 -15.28
CA LYS A 32 11.40 27.09 -15.03
C LYS A 32 11.15 26.73 -13.57
N VAL A 33 10.38 25.67 -13.34
CA VAL A 33 10.17 25.08 -12.01
C VAL A 33 10.96 23.78 -11.93
N ILE A 34 11.72 23.61 -10.86
CA ILE A 34 12.52 22.40 -10.60
C ILE A 34 12.01 21.79 -9.30
N PHE A 35 11.61 20.52 -9.37
CA PHE A 35 11.25 19.74 -8.19
C PHE A 35 12.41 18.80 -7.88
N HIS A 36 13.09 19.02 -6.76
CA HIS A 36 14.19 18.16 -6.33
C HIS A 36 13.70 16.87 -5.69
N ASP A 37 12.59 16.95 -4.94
CA ASP A 37 12.06 15.85 -4.13
C ASP A 37 10.60 15.54 -4.48
N LEU A 38 10.23 15.61 -5.78
CA LEU A 38 8.89 15.21 -6.21
C LEU A 38 8.74 13.71 -5.99
N PRO A 39 7.83 13.27 -5.12
CA PRO A 39 7.81 11.86 -4.82
C PRO A 39 7.11 11.09 -5.95
N GLY A 40 7.67 9.92 -6.27
CA GLY A 40 7.33 9.22 -7.52
C GLY A 40 7.93 9.85 -8.79
N GLY A 41 8.67 10.96 -8.66
CA GLY A 41 9.44 11.56 -9.74
C GLY A 41 8.62 11.91 -10.99
N ALA A 42 9.23 11.70 -12.16
CA ALA A 42 8.62 12.05 -13.44
C ALA A 42 7.31 11.27 -13.71
N GLU A 43 7.22 10.01 -13.26
CA GLU A 43 6.02 9.19 -13.43
C GLU A 43 4.83 9.78 -12.66
N ALA A 44 5.06 10.19 -11.41
CA ALA A 44 4.05 10.88 -10.60
C ALA A 44 3.60 12.19 -11.26
N PHE A 45 4.55 12.97 -11.77
CA PHE A 45 4.23 14.21 -12.49
C PHE A 45 3.37 13.94 -13.73
N GLU A 46 3.72 12.93 -14.52
CA GLU A 46 2.96 12.55 -15.70
C GLU A 46 1.52 12.16 -15.33
N GLN A 47 1.34 11.33 -14.31
CA GLN A 47 0.00 10.92 -13.85
C GLN A 47 -0.82 12.10 -13.34
N MET A 48 -0.20 13.00 -12.58
CA MET A 48 -0.83 14.26 -12.18
C MET A 48 -1.28 15.09 -13.39
N THR A 49 -0.40 15.31 -14.37
CA THR A 49 -0.76 16.12 -15.54
C THR A 49 -1.88 15.46 -16.34
N LYS A 50 -1.86 14.13 -16.52
CA LYS A 50 -2.97 13.38 -17.16
C LYS A 50 -4.30 13.66 -16.46
N PHE A 51 -4.32 13.60 -15.13
CA PHE A 51 -5.50 13.96 -14.35
C PHE A 51 -5.95 15.40 -14.62
N CYS A 52 -5.05 16.38 -14.55
CA CYS A 52 -5.39 17.80 -14.77
C CYS A 52 -5.91 18.08 -16.18
N TYR A 53 -5.29 17.49 -17.22
CA TYR A 53 -5.68 17.70 -18.61
C TYR A 53 -6.93 16.92 -19.01
N ASN A 54 -7.28 15.86 -18.28
CA ASN A 54 -8.49 15.06 -18.51
C ASN A 54 -9.63 15.48 -17.58
N ASN A 55 -9.77 16.78 -17.33
CA ASN A 55 -10.82 17.37 -16.49
C ASN A 55 -10.95 16.75 -15.09
N GLY A 56 -9.83 16.32 -14.51
CA GLY A 56 -9.77 15.68 -13.21
C GLY A 56 -10.32 14.24 -13.19
N ASN A 57 -10.27 13.55 -14.33
CA ASN A 57 -10.58 12.13 -14.42
C ASN A 57 -9.29 11.33 -14.68
N ILE A 58 -9.08 10.27 -13.91
CA ILE A 58 -7.97 9.35 -14.11
C ILE A 58 -8.38 7.94 -13.69
N HIS A 59 -7.88 6.94 -14.41
CA HIS A 59 -8.10 5.55 -14.07
C HIS A 59 -7.20 5.14 -12.91
N ILE A 60 -7.81 4.88 -11.74
CA ILE A 60 -7.10 4.48 -10.52
C ILE A 60 -7.07 2.96 -10.44
N THR A 61 -5.87 2.42 -10.23
CA THR A 61 -5.56 0.99 -10.16
C THR A 61 -4.66 0.72 -8.96
N PRO A 62 -4.56 -0.53 -8.48
CA PRO A 62 -3.61 -0.88 -7.42
C PRO A 62 -2.17 -0.42 -7.72
N ASN A 63 -1.78 -0.34 -9.00
CA ASN A 63 -0.42 0.00 -9.41
C ASN A 63 -0.09 1.49 -9.35
N ASN A 64 -1.08 2.39 -9.42
CA ASN A 64 -0.85 3.84 -9.40
C ASN A 64 -1.51 4.53 -8.19
N THR A 65 -2.26 3.81 -7.37
CA THR A 65 -2.99 4.36 -6.21
C THR A 65 -2.07 5.14 -5.27
N CYS A 66 -0.95 4.54 -4.83
CA CYS A 66 0.00 5.22 -3.94
C CYS A 66 0.59 6.45 -4.63
N LEU A 67 1.13 6.29 -5.84
CA LEU A 67 1.73 7.36 -6.63
C LEU A 67 0.78 8.56 -6.77
N LEU A 68 -0.49 8.32 -7.11
CA LEU A 68 -1.54 9.35 -7.23
C LEU A 68 -1.87 10.02 -5.91
N TYR A 69 -1.99 9.26 -4.82
CA TYR A 69 -2.28 9.81 -3.49
C TYR A 69 -1.25 10.86 -3.10
N TYR A 70 0.02 10.49 -3.17
CA TYR A 70 1.07 11.32 -2.64
C TYR A 70 1.49 12.46 -3.58
N VAL A 71 1.42 12.27 -4.91
CA VAL A 71 1.62 13.41 -5.82
C VAL A 71 0.51 14.44 -5.62
N ALA A 72 -0.72 13.98 -5.35
CA ALA A 72 -1.83 14.87 -5.04
C ALA A 72 -1.63 15.63 -3.73
N GLU A 73 -1.12 14.95 -2.71
CA GLU A 73 -0.76 15.57 -1.43
C GLU A 73 0.37 16.58 -1.60
N TYR A 74 1.49 16.19 -2.23
CA TYR A 74 2.66 17.03 -2.45
C TYR A 74 2.34 18.28 -3.28
N MET A 75 1.57 18.11 -4.36
CA MET A 75 1.21 19.21 -5.27
C MET A 75 0.01 20.02 -4.77
N GLU A 76 -0.54 19.69 -3.59
CA GLU A 76 -1.75 20.30 -3.03
C GLU A 76 -2.91 20.33 -4.05
N ILE A 77 -3.20 19.17 -4.65
CA ILE A 77 -4.33 18.99 -5.58
C ILE A 77 -5.61 18.93 -4.76
N SER A 78 -6.06 20.11 -4.35
CA SER A 78 -7.17 20.30 -3.43
C SER A 78 -8.43 20.83 -4.13
N THR A 79 -9.58 20.62 -3.47
CA THR A 79 -10.92 21.11 -3.84
C THR A 79 -11.08 22.63 -3.80
N GLU A 80 -10.05 23.40 -3.46
CA GLU A 80 -10.14 24.87 -3.38
C GLU A 80 -9.75 25.57 -4.69
N GLY A 81 -9.53 24.79 -5.75
CA GLY A 81 -9.25 25.29 -7.10
C GLY A 81 -10.51 25.67 -7.89
N VAL A 82 -10.32 26.00 -9.17
CA VAL A 82 -11.41 26.37 -10.12
C VAL A 82 -12.36 25.20 -10.38
N HIS A 83 -11.96 23.97 -10.06
CA HIS A 83 -12.78 22.76 -10.10
C HIS A 83 -12.95 22.16 -8.69
N PRO A 84 -13.83 22.71 -7.84
CA PRO A 84 -13.95 22.29 -6.44
C PRO A 84 -14.44 20.86 -6.24
N SER A 85 -15.08 20.28 -7.25
CA SER A 85 -15.70 18.96 -7.20
C SER A 85 -14.73 17.80 -7.45
N VAL A 86 -13.47 18.05 -7.80
CA VAL A 86 -12.57 17.01 -8.34
C VAL A 86 -11.27 16.89 -7.55
N SER A 87 -11.36 16.35 -6.33
CA SER A 87 -10.19 16.00 -5.52
C SER A 87 -9.64 14.63 -5.91
N LEU A 88 -8.40 14.61 -6.41
CA LEU A 88 -7.68 13.37 -6.70
C LEU A 88 -7.51 12.52 -5.44
N ILE A 89 -7.21 13.14 -4.30
CA ILE A 89 -7.10 12.45 -3.01
C ILE A 89 -8.41 11.72 -2.68
N ASN A 90 -9.56 12.36 -2.85
CA ASN A 90 -10.86 11.74 -2.57
C ASN A 90 -11.17 10.59 -3.54
N GLN A 91 -10.84 10.72 -4.83
CA GLN A 91 -10.99 9.63 -5.79
C GLN A 91 -10.12 8.42 -5.42
N VAL A 92 -8.88 8.67 -5.01
CA VAL A 92 -7.95 7.62 -4.56
C VAL A 92 -8.46 6.97 -3.28
N LEU A 93 -8.87 7.75 -2.28
CA LEU A 93 -9.43 7.21 -1.04
C LEU A 93 -10.69 6.36 -1.28
N LYS A 94 -11.55 6.77 -2.23
CA LYS A 94 -12.74 6.02 -2.65
C LYS A 94 -12.36 4.70 -3.34
N SER A 95 -11.35 4.71 -4.22
CA SER A 95 -10.88 3.48 -4.88
C SER A 95 -10.39 2.43 -3.87
N VAL A 96 -9.73 2.87 -2.79
CA VAL A 96 -9.21 1.99 -1.74
C VAL A 96 -10.28 1.52 -0.76
N GLN A 97 -11.48 2.11 -0.74
CA GLN A 97 -12.61 1.50 -0.02
C GLN A 97 -12.97 0.13 -0.59
N GLY A 98 -12.71 -0.10 -1.89
CA GLY A 98 -12.90 -1.39 -2.56
C GLY A 98 -11.71 -2.34 -2.46
N ILE A 99 -10.74 -2.11 -1.56
CA ILE A 99 -9.52 -2.94 -1.42
C ILE A 99 -9.81 -4.41 -1.13
N THR A 100 -10.96 -4.74 -0.56
CA THR A 100 -11.40 -6.12 -0.31
C THR A 100 -11.56 -6.91 -1.62
N ASN A 101 -11.87 -6.23 -2.73
CA ASN A 101 -12.03 -6.86 -4.04
C ASN A 101 -10.70 -7.06 -4.77
N TRP A 102 -9.61 -6.48 -4.28
CA TRP A 102 -8.29 -6.65 -4.89
C TRP A 102 -7.73 -8.02 -4.56
N SER A 103 -7.02 -8.64 -5.51
CA SER A 103 -6.23 -9.84 -5.26
C SER A 103 -5.11 -9.56 -4.26
N TRP A 104 -4.59 -10.62 -3.63
CA TRP A 104 -3.45 -10.51 -2.72
C TRP A 104 -2.24 -9.82 -3.37
N HIS A 105 -1.92 -10.21 -4.61
CA HIS A 105 -0.82 -9.64 -5.37
C HIS A 105 -1.01 -8.15 -5.68
N GLU A 106 -2.24 -7.72 -5.97
CA GLU A 106 -2.54 -6.30 -6.19
C GLU A 106 -2.33 -5.46 -4.93
N VAL A 107 -2.75 -5.95 -3.76
CA VAL A 107 -2.53 -5.27 -2.48
C VAL A 107 -1.04 -5.17 -2.16
N LEU A 108 -0.28 -6.27 -2.31
CA LEU A 108 1.16 -6.24 -2.07
C LEU A 108 1.91 -5.34 -3.05
N LYS A 109 1.49 -5.34 -4.33
CA LYS A 109 2.08 -4.48 -5.35
C LYS A 109 1.83 -3.00 -5.05
N ALA A 110 0.62 -2.64 -4.62
CA ALA A 110 0.29 -1.30 -4.16
C ALA A 110 1.13 -0.93 -2.91
N LEU A 111 1.25 -1.82 -1.93
CA LEU A 111 2.06 -1.59 -0.74
C LEU A 111 3.55 -1.37 -1.06
N LYS A 112 4.10 -2.15 -2.00
CA LYS A 112 5.48 -2.00 -2.50
C LYS A 112 5.69 -0.67 -3.21
N GLN A 113 4.71 -0.20 -3.98
CA GLN A 113 4.73 1.12 -4.62
C GLN A 113 4.77 2.25 -3.58
N CYS A 114 3.95 2.17 -2.53
CA CYS A 114 4.00 3.13 -1.41
C CYS A 114 5.40 3.17 -0.77
N GLN A 115 6.06 2.04 -0.61
CA GLN A 115 7.41 1.96 -0.04
C GLN A 115 8.49 2.62 -0.90
N ASN A 116 8.48 2.39 -2.23
CA ASN A 116 9.52 2.89 -3.13
C ASN A 116 9.55 4.41 -3.24
N HIS A 117 8.40 5.05 -3.02
CA HIS A 117 8.25 6.48 -3.24
C HIS A 117 8.22 7.28 -1.93
N PHE A 118 8.10 6.61 -0.76
CA PHE A 118 7.94 7.24 0.55
C PHE A 118 8.61 6.44 1.67
N PRO A 119 9.89 6.75 1.97
CA PRO A 119 10.63 6.09 3.05
C PRO A 119 10.01 6.34 4.43
N SER A 120 9.47 7.54 4.69
CA SER A 120 8.70 7.81 5.89
C SER A 120 7.22 7.55 5.63
N LEU A 121 6.79 6.30 5.81
CA LEU A 121 5.37 5.95 5.82
C LEU A 121 4.71 6.66 7.03
N ASN A 122 4.25 7.89 6.84
CA ASN A 122 3.36 8.52 7.80
C ASN A 122 2.15 7.59 7.97
N SER A 123 1.81 7.25 9.21
CA SER A 123 0.86 6.19 9.58
C SER A 123 -0.61 6.52 9.29
N SER A 124 -0.89 7.34 8.27
CA SER A 124 -2.22 7.81 7.92
C SER A 124 -2.46 7.74 6.41
N GLY A 125 -3.70 7.51 6.00
CA GLY A 125 -4.10 7.51 4.59
C GLY A 125 -4.05 6.12 3.94
N ILE A 126 -3.53 6.06 2.71
CA ILE A 126 -3.53 4.86 1.86
C ILE A 126 -2.60 3.74 2.34
N PRO A 127 -1.34 4.01 2.74
CA PRO A 127 -0.43 2.95 3.15
C PRO A 127 -0.93 2.19 4.38
N ASP A 128 -1.57 2.89 5.32
CA ASP A 128 -2.18 2.28 6.50
C ASP A 128 -3.31 1.31 6.12
N LYS A 129 -4.20 1.72 5.21
CA LYS A 129 -5.28 0.85 4.70
C LYS A 129 -4.76 -0.39 3.99
N LEU A 130 -3.70 -0.24 3.18
CA LEU A 130 -3.03 -1.35 2.51
C LEU A 130 -2.41 -2.31 3.54
N LEU A 131 -1.68 -1.77 4.51
CA LEU A 131 -1.04 -2.53 5.58
C LEU A 131 -2.08 -3.31 6.41
N HIS A 132 -3.17 -2.64 6.80
CA HIS A 132 -4.28 -3.26 7.49
C HIS A 132 -4.91 -4.38 6.66
N SER A 133 -5.13 -4.18 5.36
CA SER A 133 -5.67 -5.23 4.48
C SER A 133 -4.76 -6.46 4.41
N VAL A 134 -3.43 -6.27 4.33
CA VAL A 134 -2.45 -7.36 4.37
C VAL A 134 -2.57 -8.15 5.68
N VAL A 135 -2.53 -7.45 6.82
CA VAL A 135 -2.58 -8.10 8.15
C VAL A 135 -3.91 -8.80 8.37
N ALA A 136 -5.03 -8.19 7.99
CA ALA A 136 -6.35 -8.80 8.10
C ALA A 136 -6.47 -10.11 7.28
N ARG A 137 -5.91 -10.15 6.06
CA ARG A 137 -5.89 -11.36 5.23
C ARG A 137 -5.00 -12.46 5.82
N ILE A 138 -3.85 -12.10 6.38
CA ILE A 138 -2.98 -13.04 7.08
C ILE A 138 -3.71 -13.62 8.30
N ALA A 139 -4.34 -12.77 9.12
CA ALA A 139 -5.09 -13.20 10.29
C ALA A 139 -6.25 -14.15 9.91
N ALA A 140 -7.01 -13.83 8.85
CA ALA A 140 -8.09 -14.68 8.36
C ALA A 140 -7.60 -16.09 7.96
N SER A 141 -6.38 -16.21 7.42
CA SER A 141 -5.80 -17.51 7.04
C SER A 141 -5.38 -18.39 8.22
N SER A 142 -5.21 -17.82 9.42
CA SER A 142 -4.87 -18.56 10.63
C SER A 142 -6.08 -19.25 11.28
N VAL A 143 -7.28 -18.71 11.09
CA VAL A 143 -8.53 -19.15 11.76
C VAL A 143 -9.14 -20.40 11.09
N THR A 144 -8.81 -20.71 9.84
CA THR A 144 -9.42 -21.82 9.09
C THR A 144 -8.85 -23.21 9.41
N SER A 145 -8.08 -23.37 10.49
CA SER A 145 -7.72 -24.70 10.99
C SER A 145 -8.81 -25.16 11.96
N PRO A 146 -9.66 -26.16 11.64
CA PRO A 146 -10.54 -26.75 12.63
C PRO A 146 -9.63 -27.32 13.72
N CYS A 147 -9.64 -26.70 14.88
CA CYS A 147 -9.01 -27.28 16.06
C CYS A 147 -9.81 -28.55 16.35
N CYS A 148 -9.22 -29.72 16.11
CA CYS A 148 -9.71 -30.98 16.66
C CYS A 148 -9.47 -30.97 18.18
N SER A 149 -10.09 -30.06 18.90
CA SER A 149 -10.29 -30.16 20.34
C SER A 149 -11.61 -30.90 20.54
N SER A 150 -11.56 -32.22 20.40
CA SER A 150 -12.63 -33.07 20.91
C SER A 150 -12.38 -33.22 22.42
N PRO A 151 -13.35 -32.91 23.29
CA PRO A 151 -13.21 -33.17 24.72
C PRO A 151 -13.17 -34.68 24.93
N GLU A 152 -12.25 -35.12 25.77
CA GLU A 152 -12.05 -36.52 26.14
C GLU A 152 -13.38 -37.19 26.51
N SER A 153 -13.84 -38.10 25.65
CA SER A 153 -14.82 -39.12 25.99
C SER A 153 -14.05 -40.42 26.17
N SER A 154 -13.98 -40.85 27.42
CA SER A 154 -13.52 -42.15 27.86
C SER A 154 -14.26 -43.26 27.11
N GLY A 155 -13.52 -44.07 26.36
CA GLY A 155 -14.09 -45.21 25.63
C GLY A 155 -13.03 -45.97 24.85
N LEU A 156 -12.40 -46.93 25.52
CA LEU A 156 -11.58 -47.99 24.93
C LEU A 156 -12.19 -48.51 23.62
N ARG A 157 -11.42 -48.54 22.51
CA ARG A 157 -11.13 -49.73 21.68
C ARG A 157 -9.95 -49.46 20.74
N PHE A 158 -8.98 -50.37 20.77
CA PHE A 158 -7.90 -50.52 19.79
C PHE A 158 -8.47 -50.78 18.40
N SER A 159 -8.01 -50.03 17.39
CA SER A 159 -7.81 -50.54 16.04
C SER A 159 -6.77 -49.67 15.32
N SER A 160 -5.62 -50.28 15.02
CA SER A 160 -4.58 -49.68 14.21
C SER A 160 -4.99 -49.74 12.74
N ASP A 161 -5.14 -48.57 12.13
CA ASP A 161 -4.88 -48.39 10.71
C ASP A 161 -4.18 -47.05 10.53
N ALA A 162 -2.89 -47.12 10.21
CA ALA A 162 -2.04 -45.97 9.92
C ALA A 162 -2.44 -45.34 8.58
N LYS A 163 -3.56 -44.61 8.53
CA LYS A 163 -3.93 -43.74 7.41
C LYS A 163 -3.37 -42.34 7.62
N SER A 164 -2.08 -42.23 7.28
CA SER A 164 -1.38 -41.07 6.75
C SER A 164 -1.72 -39.67 7.32
N CYS A 165 -0.77 -39.16 8.09
CA CYS A 165 -0.57 -37.75 8.47
C CYS A 165 -0.31 -36.83 7.24
N MET A 166 -1.24 -36.76 6.29
CA MET A 166 -1.17 -35.85 5.14
C MET A 166 -1.83 -34.49 5.41
N SER A 167 -2.60 -34.36 6.50
CA SER A 167 -3.23 -33.09 6.89
C SER A 167 -2.22 -32.04 7.36
N SER A 168 -1.15 -32.44 8.07
CA SER A 168 -0.14 -31.53 8.60
C SER A 168 0.66 -30.79 7.51
N LYS A 169 0.97 -31.48 6.40
CA LYS A 169 1.73 -30.89 5.27
C LYS A 169 0.87 -29.87 4.51
N ASN A 170 -0.42 -30.16 4.34
CA ASN A 170 -1.36 -29.25 3.70
C ASN A 170 -1.67 -28.05 4.60
N ASN A 171 -1.87 -28.28 5.90
CA ASN A 171 -2.04 -27.22 6.91
C ASN A 171 -0.84 -26.28 7.03
N ASN A 172 0.38 -26.78 6.82
CA ASN A 172 1.57 -25.93 6.85
C ASN A 172 1.66 -25.05 5.60
N ARG A 173 1.39 -25.61 4.41
CA ARG A 173 1.31 -24.84 3.15
C ARG A 173 0.21 -23.78 3.19
N GLN A 174 -0.95 -24.11 3.77
CA GLN A 174 -2.06 -23.18 3.99
C GLN A 174 -1.74 -22.05 4.98
N ARG A 175 -0.74 -22.20 5.84
CA ARG A 175 -0.33 -21.18 6.83
C ARG A 175 0.85 -20.32 6.36
N THR A 176 1.67 -20.83 5.44
CA THR A 176 2.90 -20.16 4.97
C THR A 176 2.79 -19.63 3.54
N TRP A 177 1.62 -19.69 2.91
CA TRP A 177 1.42 -19.31 1.50
C TRP A 177 1.86 -17.87 1.18
N TRP A 178 1.73 -16.96 2.15
CA TRP A 178 2.05 -15.55 2.01
C TRP A 178 3.51 -15.20 2.32
N PHE A 179 4.28 -16.13 2.91
CA PHE A 179 5.64 -15.86 3.39
C PHE A 179 6.58 -15.40 2.26
N PRO A 180 6.64 -16.08 1.09
CA PRO A 180 7.53 -15.67 0.00
C PRO A 180 7.20 -14.29 -0.54
N ASP A 181 5.91 -13.93 -0.57
CA ASP A 181 5.48 -12.67 -1.17
C ASP A 181 5.79 -11.48 -0.25
N VAL A 182 5.65 -11.66 1.07
CA VAL A 182 5.92 -10.60 2.05
C VAL A 182 7.42 -10.38 2.26
N VAL A 183 8.24 -11.44 2.24
CA VAL A 183 9.69 -11.32 2.47
C VAL A 183 10.42 -10.56 1.35
N ILE A 184 9.82 -10.45 0.15
CA ILE A 184 10.36 -9.69 -1.00
C ILE A 184 10.21 -8.16 -0.80
N LEU A 185 9.38 -7.73 0.15
CA LEU A 185 9.27 -6.32 0.53
C LEU A 185 10.54 -5.87 1.29
N SER A 186 10.76 -4.56 1.44
CA SER A 186 11.90 -4.11 2.26
C SER A 186 11.80 -4.58 3.71
N THR A 187 12.96 -4.64 4.36
CA THR A 187 13.08 -4.89 5.80
C THR A 187 12.22 -3.94 6.63
N GLU A 188 12.10 -2.67 6.24
CA GLU A 188 11.25 -1.70 6.93
C GLU A 188 9.76 -2.06 6.82
N MET A 189 9.30 -2.41 5.61
CA MET A 189 7.91 -2.81 5.40
C MET A 189 7.56 -4.11 6.12
N VAL A 190 8.47 -5.11 6.07
CA VAL A 190 8.32 -6.36 6.82
C VAL A 190 8.22 -6.07 8.32
N SER A 191 9.08 -5.20 8.85
CA SER A 191 9.01 -4.72 10.25
C SER A 191 7.66 -4.07 10.56
N ASN A 192 7.14 -3.21 9.68
CA ASN A 192 5.84 -2.55 9.87
C ASN A 192 4.67 -3.55 9.86
N ILE A 193 4.72 -4.56 8.99
CA ILE A 193 3.74 -5.66 8.98
C ILE A 193 3.78 -6.42 10.31
N ILE A 194 4.96 -6.80 10.81
CA ILE A 194 5.10 -7.53 12.08
C ILE A 194 4.58 -6.68 13.25
N LYS A 195 4.96 -5.40 13.33
CA LYS A 195 4.46 -4.48 14.36
C LYS A 195 2.93 -4.38 14.34
N ARG A 196 2.33 -4.26 13.13
CA ARG A 196 0.87 -4.21 12.96
C ARG A 196 0.20 -5.53 13.34
N MET A 197 0.79 -6.68 12.99
CA MET A 197 0.32 -8.00 13.42
C MET A 197 0.30 -8.11 14.95
N ILE A 198 1.34 -7.63 15.63
CA ILE A 198 1.39 -7.62 17.11
C ILE A 198 0.29 -6.71 17.67
N SER A 199 0.13 -5.51 17.12
CA SER A 199 -0.91 -4.55 17.53
C SER A 199 -2.33 -5.08 17.35
N GLU A 200 -2.58 -5.86 16.29
CA GLU A 200 -3.87 -6.47 15.98
C GLU A 200 -4.06 -7.85 16.63
N LYS A 201 -3.16 -8.25 17.55
CA LYS A 201 -3.22 -9.52 18.31
C LYS A 201 -3.27 -10.76 17.41
N ALA A 202 -2.53 -10.75 16.31
CA ALA A 202 -2.35 -11.95 15.49
C ALA A 202 -1.71 -13.08 16.31
N GLU A 203 -2.00 -14.32 15.95
CA GLU A 203 -1.52 -15.51 16.67
C GLU A 203 0.02 -15.51 16.79
N HIS A 204 0.52 -15.67 18.01
CA HIS A 204 1.96 -15.73 18.28
C HIS A 204 2.68 -16.81 17.47
N ALA A 205 2.04 -17.96 17.23
CA ALA A 205 2.60 -19.02 16.41
C ALA A 205 2.81 -18.57 14.94
N THR A 206 1.88 -17.80 14.39
CA THR A 206 1.98 -17.27 13.02
C THR A 206 3.13 -16.26 12.92
N ILE A 207 3.24 -15.33 13.87
CA ILE A 207 4.34 -14.34 13.93
C ILE A 207 5.69 -15.05 14.07
N SER A 208 5.82 -15.98 15.01
CA SER A 208 7.07 -16.71 15.26
C SER A 208 7.52 -17.53 14.05
N ARG A 209 6.60 -18.20 13.35
CA ARG A 209 6.92 -18.94 12.11
C ARG A 209 7.43 -18.02 11.02
N PHE A 210 6.81 -16.86 10.85
CA PHE A 210 7.23 -15.90 9.84
C PHE A 210 8.60 -15.29 10.17
N LEU A 211 8.87 -14.94 11.44
CA LEU A 211 10.19 -14.49 11.88
C LEU A 211 11.28 -15.52 11.59
N PHE A 212 11.02 -16.80 11.89
CA PHE A 212 11.96 -17.88 11.59
C PHE A 212 12.22 -18.01 10.07
N TYR A 213 11.18 -17.83 9.26
CA TYR A 213 11.32 -17.80 7.81
C TYR A 213 12.17 -16.62 7.32
N CYS A 214 11.96 -15.41 7.85
CA CYS A 214 12.79 -14.23 7.53
C CYS A 214 14.27 -14.45 7.86
N LEU A 215 14.57 -14.98 9.06
CA LEU A 215 15.95 -15.30 9.46
C LEU A 215 16.58 -16.35 8.55
N LYS A 216 15.80 -17.37 8.18
CA LYS A 216 16.25 -18.39 7.24
C LYS A 216 16.66 -17.77 5.91
N VAL A 217 15.80 -16.93 5.31
CA VAL A 217 16.04 -16.29 4.01
C VAL A 217 17.29 -15.39 4.06
N GLN A 218 17.48 -14.62 5.14
CA GLN A 218 18.64 -13.74 5.31
C GLN A 218 19.97 -14.52 5.36
N ASN A 219 20.00 -15.69 6.01
CA ASN A 219 21.20 -16.53 6.11
C ASN A 219 21.61 -17.22 4.79
N PHE A 220 20.74 -17.26 3.77
CA PHE A 220 21.08 -17.81 2.45
C PHE A 220 21.55 -16.75 1.45
N GLN A 221 21.58 -15.47 1.84
CA GLN A 221 22.03 -14.36 1.00
C GLN A 221 23.41 -13.80 1.40
N SER A 222 24.03 -14.34 2.46
CA SER A 222 25.42 -14.07 2.87
C SER A 222 26.38 -15.16 2.39
#